data_AF-A0A4U9WEE2-F1
#
_entry.id   AF-A0A4U9WEE2-F1
#
_cell.length_a   1.000
_cell.length_b   1.000
_cell.length_c   1.000
_cell.angle_alpha   90.00
_cell.angle_beta   90.00
_cell.angle_gamma   90.00
#
_symmetry.space_group_name_H-M   'P 1'
#
loop_
_entity.id
_entity.type
_entity.pdbx_description
1 polymer ?
#
loop_
_entity_poly.entity_id
_entity_poly.type
_entity_poly.pdbx_seq_one_letter_code
_entity_poly.pdbx_strand_id
1 'polypeptide(L)'
;MGLWNLHRLAQTLSGLLSAEQLQQALAAYEPALMQAYGEQMRAKLGLFTQSKQDNDLLTGLLSLMAQEGRDYTRTFRLLSDVEQQQAQTPMRDEFIDRDAFDGWYQKYRQRLQFEQVSDAERQQAMKLANPKLILRNYLAQQAIEAAEQDDVSKLARLHQALLQPFADDAQYDDLAALPPDWGKHLEISCSS
;
A
#
# COMPACT_ATOMS: atom_id res chain seq x y z
N MET A 1 5.38 -16.57 -8.25
CA MET A 1 4.10 -17.32 -8.35
C MET A 1 3.28 -16.95 -9.58
N GLY A 2 2.97 -15.66 -9.84
CA GLY A 2 2.13 -15.25 -10.98
C GLY A 2 2.60 -15.77 -12.35
N LEU A 3 3.86 -15.50 -12.73
CA LEU A 3 4.43 -16.00 -14.00
C LEU A 3 4.42 -17.52 -14.11
N TRP A 4 4.70 -18.23 -13.00
CA TRP A 4 4.69 -19.69 -12.99
C TRP A 4 3.28 -20.25 -13.28
N ASN A 5 2.23 -19.64 -12.71
CA ASN A 5 0.84 -20.01 -13.01
C ASN A 5 0.53 -19.77 -14.50
N LEU A 6 1.01 -18.67 -15.07
CA LEU A 6 0.86 -18.37 -16.50
C LEU A 6 1.59 -19.40 -17.37
N HIS A 7 2.76 -19.87 -16.97
CA HIS A 7 3.44 -20.98 -17.66
C HIS A 7 2.60 -22.26 -17.65
N ARG A 8 1.94 -22.59 -16.52
CA ARG A 8 1.06 -23.77 -16.45
C ARG A 8 -0.17 -23.60 -17.36
N LEU A 9 -0.77 -22.42 -17.37
CA LEU A 9 -1.86 -22.12 -18.30
C LEU A 9 -1.39 -22.23 -19.77
N ALA A 10 -0.23 -21.66 -20.11
CA ALA A 10 0.34 -21.73 -21.46
C ALA A 10 0.56 -23.17 -21.95
N GLN A 11 0.98 -24.09 -21.06
CA GLN A 11 1.12 -25.51 -21.40
C GLN A 11 -0.19 -26.12 -21.89
N THR A 12 -1.32 -25.79 -21.25
CA THR A 12 -2.65 -26.29 -21.65
C THR A 12 -3.11 -25.76 -23.02
N LEU A 13 -2.54 -24.64 -23.49
CA LEU A 13 -2.87 -23.99 -24.75
C LEU A 13 -1.95 -24.38 -25.91
N SER A 14 -0.96 -25.24 -25.68
CA SER A 14 0.04 -25.66 -26.68
C SER A 14 -0.53 -26.40 -27.90
N GLY A 15 -1.74 -26.96 -27.80
CA GLY A 15 -2.45 -27.55 -28.94
C GLY A 15 -3.19 -26.52 -29.83
N LEU A 16 -3.28 -25.27 -29.38
CA LEU A 16 -4.03 -24.19 -30.04
C LEU A 16 -3.13 -23.05 -30.52
N LEU A 17 -1.96 -22.86 -29.88
CA LEU A 17 -1.02 -21.77 -30.14
C LEU A 17 0.39 -22.31 -30.38
N SER A 18 1.16 -21.62 -31.21
CA SER A 18 2.57 -21.97 -31.41
C SER A 18 3.41 -21.69 -30.16
N ALA A 19 4.55 -22.39 -30.03
CA ALA A 19 5.49 -22.15 -28.94
C ALA A 19 5.99 -20.69 -28.93
N GLU A 20 6.19 -20.08 -30.10
CA GLU A 20 6.61 -18.69 -30.24
C GLU A 20 5.57 -17.71 -29.71
N GLN A 21 4.28 -17.91 -30.06
CA GLN A 21 3.18 -17.08 -29.57
C GLN A 21 3.07 -17.15 -28.04
N LEU A 22 3.18 -18.35 -27.46
CA LEU A 22 3.14 -18.56 -26.01
C LEU A 22 4.33 -17.90 -25.31
N GLN A 23 5.54 -18.04 -25.87
CA GLN A 23 6.74 -17.43 -25.31
C GLN A 23 6.67 -15.90 -25.35
N GLN A 24 6.20 -15.33 -26.46
CA GLN A 24 6.03 -13.89 -26.60
C GLN A 24 5.01 -13.34 -25.58
N ALA A 25 3.89 -14.02 -25.39
CA ALA A 25 2.88 -13.63 -24.40
C ALA A 25 3.42 -13.70 -22.96
N LEU A 26 4.18 -14.76 -22.62
CA LEU A 26 4.79 -14.91 -21.30
C LEU A 26 5.87 -13.86 -21.04
N ALA A 27 6.67 -13.51 -22.05
CA ALA A 27 7.70 -12.49 -21.95
C ALA A 27 7.13 -11.09 -21.67
N ALA A 28 5.87 -10.84 -22.02
CA ALA A 28 5.19 -9.57 -21.74
C ALA A 28 4.77 -9.39 -20.27
N TYR A 29 4.77 -10.45 -19.46
CA TYR A 29 4.32 -10.40 -18.06
C TYR A 29 5.17 -9.48 -17.19
N GLU A 30 6.50 -9.64 -17.22
CA GLU A 30 7.39 -8.87 -16.34
C GLU A 30 7.37 -7.36 -16.68
N PRO A 31 7.48 -6.93 -17.95
CA PRO A 31 7.34 -5.52 -18.29
C PRO A 31 5.99 -4.94 -17.87
N ALA A 32 4.89 -5.66 -18.09
CA ALA A 32 3.55 -5.20 -17.72
C ALA A 32 3.42 -5.06 -16.19
N LEU A 33 3.93 -6.04 -15.44
CA LEU A 33 3.92 -5.99 -13.97
C LEU A 33 4.76 -4.82 -13.45
N MET A 34 5.97 -4.61 -13.97
CA MET A 34 6.86 -3.54 -13.53
C MET A 34 6.30 -2.16 -13.88
N GLN A 35 5.67 -2.02 -15.05
CA GLN A 35 4.99 -0.79 -15.43
C GLN A 35 3.85 -0.48 -14.45
N ALA A 36 2.92 -1.42 -14.25
CA ALA A 36 1.78 -1.25 -13.36
C ALA A 36 2.25 -0.99 -11.92
N TYR A 37 3.21 -1.77 -11.42
CA TYR A 37 3.79 -1.58 -10.08
C TYR A 37 4.41 -0.18 -9.92
N GLY A 38 5.22 0.25 -10.89
CA GLY A 38 5.86 1.57 -10.86
C GLY A 38 4.85 2.72 -10.89
N GLU A 39 3.80 2.61 -11.70
CA GLU A 39 2.70 3.59 -11.74
C GLU A 39 1.98 3.69 -10.40
N GLN A 40 1.61 2.56 -9.81
CA GLN A 40 0.93 2.53 -8.51
C GLN A 40 1.82 3.08 -7.39
N MET A 41 3.10 2.68 -7.33
CA MET A 41 4.00 3.15 -6.27
C MET A 41 4.33 4.64 -6.39
N ARG A 42 4.45 5.18 -7.60
CA ARG A 42 4.58 6.62 -7.80
C ARG A 42 3.34 7.37 -7.32
N ALA A 43 2.14 6.88 -7.62
CA ALA A 43 0.90 7.47 -7.11
C ALA A 43 0.87 7.49 -5.58
N LYS A 44 1.28 6.40 -4.93
CA LYS A 44 1.39 6.31 -3.46
C LYS A 44 2.42 7.27 -2.88
N LEU A 45 3.48 7.59 -3.61
CA LEU A 45 4.52 8.55 -3.25
C LEU A 45 4.19 10.00 -3.67
N GLY A 46 3.10 10.25 -4.39
CA GLY A 46 2.74 11.57 -4.90
C GLY A 46 3.66 12.09 -6.01
N LEU A 47 4.20 11.17 -6.82
CA LEU A 47 5.07 11.47 -7.96
C LEU A 47 4.25 11.41 -9.25
N PHE A 48 4.13 12.53 -9.96
CA PHE A 48 3.34 12.67 -11.19
C PHE A 48 4.19 12.39 -12.44
N THR A 49 5.50 12.59 -12.34
CA THR A 49 6.49 12.36 -13.38
C THR A 49 7.37 11.17 -13.06
N GLN A 50 8.04 10.62 -14.08
CA GLN A 50 8.95 9.48 -13.90
C GLN A 50 10.39 9.97 -13.79
N SER A 51 11.11 9.45 -12.79
CA SER A 51 12.55 9.63 -12.65
C SER A 51 13.25 8.33 -12.26
N LYS A 52 14.52 8.20 -12.66
CA LYS A 52 15.37 7.05 -12.30
C LYS A 52 15.58 6.92 -10.78
N GLN A 53 15.40 8.02 -10.03
CA GLN A 53 15.57 8.07 -8.58
C GLN A 53 14.34 7.56 -7.81
N ASP A 54 13.19 7.39 -8.48
CA ASP A 54 11.93 7.05 -7.81
C ASP A 54 11.99 5.68 -7.13
N ASN A 55 12.70 4.73 -7.74
CA ASN A 55 12.88 3.40 -7.16
C ASN A 55 13.75 3.43 -5.89
N ASP A 56 14.76 4.29 -5.84
CA ASP A 56 15.63 4.43 -4.66
C ASP A 56 14.85 5.04 -3.49
N LEU A 57 13.95 5.99 -3.77
CA LEU A 57 13.05 6.54 -2.76
C LEU A 57 12.07 5.50 -2.24
N LEU A 58 11.45 4.72 -3.13
CA LEU A 58 10.54 3.65 -2.75
C LEU A 58 11.24 2.60 -1.89
N THR A 59 12.34 2.06 -2.38
CA THR A 59 13.11 1.00 -1.68
C THR A 59 13.70 1.50 -0.36
N GLY A 60 14.13 2.76 -0.29
CA GLY A 60 14.58 3.40 0.95
C GLY A 60 13.47 3.43 2.00
N LEU A 61 12.26 3.88 1.63
CA LEU A 61 11.12 3.92 2.53
C LEU A 61 10.75 2.51 3.02
N LEU A 62 10.62 1.56 2.09
CA LEU A 62 10.30 0.17 2.42
C LEU A 62 11.34 -0.47 3.35
N SER A 63 12.63 -0.13 3.18
CA SER A 63 13.71 -0.63 4.03
C SER A 63 13.59 -0.08 5.46
N LEU A 64 13.34 1.23 5.61
CA LEU A 64 13.11 1.85 6.92
C LEU A 64 11.90 1.21 7.62
N MET A 65 10.81 1.00 6.88
CA MET A 65 9.62 0.35 7.40
C MET A 65 9.89 -1.09 7.85
N ALA A 66 10.63 -1.85 7.05
CA ALA A 66 10.95 -3.24 7.36
C ALA A 66 11.86 -3.37 8.58
N GLN A 67 12.87 -2.50 8.72
CA GLN A 67 13.80 -2.50 9.85
C GLN A 67 13.10 -2.24 11.19
N GLU A 68 12.08 -1.37 11.19
CA GLU A 68 11.41 -0.96 12.41
C GLU A 68 9.99 -1.53 12.58
N GLY A 69 9.54 -2.39 11.67
CA GLY A 69 8.20 -2.96 11.68
C GLY A 69 7.09 -1.91 11.60
N ARG A 70 7.25 -0.87 10.77
CA ARG A 70 6.25 0.19 10.58
C ARG A 70 5.07 -0.32 9.75
N ASP A 71 3.87 0.15 10.09
CA ASP A 71 2.64 -0.28 9.42
C ASP A 71 2.55 0.28 7.99
N TYR A 72 2.43 -0.62 7.00
CA TYR A 72 2.44 -0.24 5.58
C TYR A 72 1.38 0.79 5.21
N THR A 73 0.13 0.51 5.55
CA THR A 73 -1.02 1.36 5.21
C THR A 73 -0.90 2.72 5.89
N ARG A 74 -0.59 2.74 7.18
CA ARG A 74 -0.48 3.98 7.96
C ARG A 74 0.71 4.82 7.53
N THR A 75 1.87 4.24 7.24
CA THR A 75 3.04 4.99 6.75
C THR A 75 2.72 5.70 5.44
N PHE A 76 2.13 5.03 4.46
CA PHE A 76 1.73 5.67 3.20
C PHE A 76 0.59 6.68 3.38
N ARG A 77 -0.35 6.43 4.30
CA ARG A 77 -1.41 7.40 4.60
C ARG A 77 -0.85 8.68 5.21
N LEU A 78 0.02 8.59 6.22
CA LEU A 78 0.69 9.74 6.83
C LEU A 78 1.59 10.49 5.83
N LEU A 79 2.25 9.77 4.93
CA LEU A 79 3.04 10.38 3.87
C LEU A 79 2.18 11.30 2.97
N SER A 80 0.88 11.04 2.88
CA SER A 80 -0.06 11.83 2.06
C SER A 80 -0.36 13.21 2.63
N ASP A 81 0.07 13.53 3.85
CA ASP A 81 -0.16 14.84 4.50
C ASP A 81 1.11 15.70 4.58
N VAL A 82 2.26 15.21 4.12
CA VAL A 82 3.53 15.95 4.17
C VAL A 82 3.53 17.11 3.19
N GLU A 83 4.35 18.13 3.45
CA GLU A 83 4.52 19.30 2.60
C GLU A 83 5.94 19.37 2.01
N GLN A 84 6.05 19.72 0.72
CA GLN A 84 7.33 19.70 0.01
C GLN A 84 8.32 20.77 0.50
N GLN A 85 7.84 21.82 1.18
CA GLN A 85 8.68 22.90 1.75
C GLN A 85 8.93 22.77 3.26
N GLN A 86 8.28 21.85 3.97
CA GLN A 86 8.47 21.66 5.41
C GLN A 86 9.56 20.64 5.76
N ALA A 87 10.61 21.10 6.43
CA ALA A 87 11.72 20.26 6.93
C ALA A 87 11.30 19.23 7.97
N GLN A 88 10.30 19.55 8.76
CA GLN A 88 9.80 18.68 9.81
C GLN A 88 8.42 18.16 9.43
N THR A 89 8.12 16.94 9.86
CA THR A 89 6.82 16.30 9.70
C THR A 89 6.51 15.49 10.96
N PRO A 90 5.25 15.44 11.43
CA PRO A 90 4.84 14.55 12.51
C PRO A 90 5.16 13.08 12.23
N MET A 91 5.24 12.69 10.95
CA MET A 91 5.63 11.34 10.53
C MET A 91 7.02 10.93 11.04
N ARG A 92 7.89 11.90 11.37
CA ARG A 92 9.20 11.64 11.95
C ARG A 92 9.13 10.85 13.27
N ASP A 93 8.10 11.09 14.07
CA ASP A 93 7.92 10.40 15.36
C ASP A 93 7.46 8.95 15.19
N GLU A 94 7.11 8.54 13.97
CA GLU A 94 6.83 7.14 13.64
C GLU A 94 8.08 6.28 13.55
N PHE A 95 9.25 6.89 13.39
CA PHE A 95 10.51 6.19 13.22
C PHE A 95 11.40 6.30 14.46
N ILE A 96 12.05 5.19 14.80
CA ILE A 96 13.01 5.08 15.90
C ILE A 96 14.33 5.71 15.45
N ASP A 97 14.85 5.30 14.29
CA ASP A 97 16.01 5.91 13.64
C ASP A 97 15.58 7.15 12.86
N ARG A 98 15.46 8.24 13.61
CA ARG A 98 15.04 9.53 13.09
C ARG A 98 16.04 10.11 12.09
N ASP A 99 17.33 9.84 12.24
CA ASP A 99 18.36 10.36 11.33
C ASP A 99 18.28 9.68 9.96
N ALA A 100 18.03 8.36 9.95
CA ALA A 100 17.79 7.61 8.72
C ALA A 100 16.51 8.07 8.01
N PHE A 101 15.42 8.31 8.75
CA PHE A 101 14.20 8.90 8.21
C PHE A 101 14.45 10.32 7.66
N ASP A 102 15.13 11.19 8.41
CA ASP A 102 15.38 12.58 8.02
C ASP A 102 16.20 12.63 6.71
N GLY A 103 17.20 11.76 6.57
CA GLY A 103 18.00 11.63 5.36
C GLY A 103 17.19 11.14 4.14
N TRP A 104 16.25 10.22 4.34
CA TRP A 104 15.31 9.79 3.29
C TRP A 104 14.31 10.90 2.94
N TYR A 105 13.72 11.53 3.94
CA TYR A 105 12.68 12.56 3.79
C TYR A 105 13.20 13.79 3.06
N GLN A 106 14.46 14.18 3.31
CA GLN A 106 15.11 15.25 2.56
C GLN A 106 15.17 14.94 1.05
N LYS A 107 15.61 13.73 0.67
CA LYS A 107 15.68 13.32 -0.74
C LYS A 107 14.29 13.24 -1.37
N TYR A 108 13.32 12.71 -0.63
CA TYR A 108 11.93 12.63 -1.07
C TYR A 108 11.35 14.02 -1.34
N ARG A 109 11.51 14.97 -0.42
CA ARG A 109 11.04 16.35 -0.62
C ARG A 109 11.71 17.06 -1.78
N GLN A 110 13.02 16.88 -1.96
CA GLN A 110 13.71 17.40 -3.14
C GLN A 110 13.11 16.84 -4.42
N ARG A 111 12.78 15.54 -4.44
CA ARG A 111 12.11 14.91 -5.59
C ARG A 111 10.73 15.51 -5.86
N LEU A 112 9.95 15.78 -4.82
CA LEU A 112 8.61 16.39 -4.94
C LEU A 112 8.66 17.78 -5.60
N GLN A 113 9.69 18.58 -5.30
CA GLN A 113 9.83 19.92 -5.85
C GLN A 113 9.98 19.96 -7.38
N PHE A 114 10.36 18.84 -8.01
CA PHE A 114 10.41 18.73 -9.47
C PHE A 114 9.05 18.46 -10.13
N GLU A 115 8.03 18.04 -9.37
CA GLU A 115 6.71 17.75 -9.93
C GLU A 115 5.97 18.99 -10.41
N GLN A 116 6.33 20.19 -9.93
CA GLN A 116 5.63 21.45 -10.20
C GLN A 116 4.13 21.40 -9.84
N VAL A 117 3.76 20.55 -8.88
CA VAL A 117 2.40 20.38 -8.37
C VAL A 117 2.29 20.99 -6.96
N SER A 118 1.13 21.56 -6.65
CA SER A 118 0.86 22.11 -5.32
C SER A 118 0.77 21.01 -4.25
N ASP A 119 1.05 21.34 -2.99
CA ASP A 119 0.89 20.37 -1.90
C ASP A 119 -0.56 19.87 -1.83
N ALA A 120 -1.56 20.76 -1.92
CA ALA A 120 -2.98 20.38 -1.86
C ALA A 120 -3.38 19.37 -2.95
N GLU A 121 -2.95 19.60 -4.19
CA GLU A 121 -3.24 18.68 -5.31
C GLU A 121 -2.54 17.33 -5.13
N ARG A 122 -1.26 17.34 -4.73
CA ARG A 122 -0.52 16.10 -4.46
C ARG A 122 -1.16 15.31 -3.32
N GLN A 123 -1.46 15.96 -2.20
CA GLN A 123 -2.04 15.32 -1.02
C GLN A 123 -3.39 14.68 -1.37
N GLN A 124 -4.23 15.37 -2.16
CA GLN A 124 -5.50 14.81 -2.64
C GLN A 124 -5.28 13.56 -3.50
N ALA A 125 -4.35 13.61 -4.47
CA ALA A 125 -4.03 12.46 -5.31
C ALA A 125 -3.49 11.27 -4.50
N MET A 126 -2.60 11.55 -3.53
CA MET A 126 -2.05 10.52 -2.64
C MET A 126 -3.13 9.89 -1.77
N LYS A 127 -4.08 10.67 -1.23
CA LYS A 127 -5.19 10.13 -0.43
C LYS A 127 -6.11 9.20 -1.22
N LEU A 128 -6.19 9.36 -2.54
CA LEU A 128 -6.92 8.45 -3.44
C LEU A 128 -6.12 7.17 -3.78
N ALA A 129 -4.80 7.19 -3.64
CA ALA A 129 -3.93 6.03 -3.86
C ALA A 129 -3.57 5.28 -2.57
N ASN A 130 -3.63 5.96 -1.43
CA ASN A 130 -3.25 5.46 -0.11
C ASN A 130 -4.50 5.29 0.75
N PRO A 131 -5.03 4.06 0.89
CA PRO A 131 -6.23 3.83 1.69
C PRO A 131 -5.94 4.17 3.15
N LYS A 132 -6.95 4.73 3.82
CA LYS A 132 -6.97 4.91 5.28
C LYS A 132 -7.30 3.59 5.97
N LEU A 133 -8.16 2.78 5.34
CA LEU A 133 -8.70 1.54 5.90
C LEU A 133 -8.32 0.33 5.05
N ILE A 134 -7.96 -0.76 5.71
CA ILE A 134 -7.77 -2.08 5.12
C ILE A 134 -8.44 -3.12 6.00
N LEU A 135 -8.79 -4.27 5.42
CA LEU A 135 -9.28 -5.41 6.18
C LEU A 135 -8.13 -6.04 6.97
N ARG A 136 -7.86 -5.51 8.16
CA ARG A 136 -6.85 -6.05 9.08
C ARG A 136 -7.39 -7.32 9.73
N ASN A 137 -6.53 -8.30 9.97
CA ASN A 137 -6.93 -9.57 10.59
C ASN A 137 -7.69 -9.36 11.91
N TYR A 138 -7.17 -8.53 12.84
CA TYR A 138 -7.87 -8.34 14.12
C TYR A 138 -9.30 -7.77 13.97
N LEU A 139 -9.55 -6.95 12.94
CA LEU A 139 -10.90 -6.42 12.66
C LEU A 139 -11.82 -7.51 12.14
N ALA A 140 -11.31 -8.36 11.23
CA ALA A 140 -12.04 -9.51 10.74
C ALA A 140 -12.37 -10.49 11.89
N GLN A 141 -11.40 -10.76 12.77
CA GLN A 141 -11.59 -11.62 13.94
C GLN A 141 -12.67 -11.07 14.89
N GLN A 142 -12.62 -9.78 15.22
CA GLN A 142 -13.65 -9.15 16.07
C GLN A 142 -15.05 -9.20 15.45
N ALA A 143 -15.14 -9.13 14.12
CA ALA A 143 -16.41 -9.28 13.42
C ALA A 143 -16.91 -10.72 13.43
N ILE A 144 -16.02 -11.71 13.27
CA ILE A 144 -16.34 -13.14 13.37
C ILE A 144 -16.85 -13.48 14.78
N GLU A 145 -16.11 -13.10 15.82
CA GLU A 145 -16.46 -13.38 17.22
C GLU A 145 -17.81 -12.77 17.63
N ALA A 146 -18.14 -11.59 17.11
CA ALA A 146 -19.45 -10.98 17.35
C ALA A 146 -20.56 -11.72 16.60
N ALA A 147 -20.32 -12.12 15.35
CA ALA A 147 -21.29 -12.85 14.55
C ALA A 147 -21.59 -14.25 15.12
N GLU A 148 -20.60 -14.92 15.72
CA GLU A 148 -20.80 -16.17 16.46
C GLU A 148 -21.69 -16.02 17.71
N GLN A 149 -21.85 -14.79 18.20
CA GLN A 149 -22.76 -14.41 19.29
C GLN A 149 -24.05 -13.78 18.77
N ASP A 150 -24.41 -14.04 17.51
CA ASP A 150 -25.57 -13.49 16.80
C ASP A 150 -25.57 -11.95 16.63
N ASP A 151 -24.43 -11.28 16.83
CA ASP A 151 -24.24 -9.84 16.59
C ASP A 151 -23.49 -9.55 15.27
N VAL A 152 -24.26 -9.25 14.22
CA VAL A 152 -23.73 -8.90 12.89
C VAL A 152 -23.38 -7.41 12.72
N SER A 153 -23.55 -6.58 13.76
CA SER A 153 -23.37 -5.13 13.65
C SER A 153 -21.93 -4.74 13.31
N LYS A 154 -20.93 -5.43 13.88
CA LYS A 154 -19.51 -5.20 13.60
C LYS A 154 -19.14 -5.55 12.17
N LEU A 155 -19.66 -6.67 11.65
CA LEU A 155 -19.46 -7.08 10.26
C LEU A 155 -20.07 -6.06 9.31
N ALA A 156 -21.31 -5.64 9.54
CA ALA A 156 -21.99 -4.64 8.72
C ALA A 156 -21.23 -3.29 8.72
N ARG A 157 -20.78 -2.85 9.90
CA ARG A 157 -19.99 -1.62 10.04
C ARG A 157 -18.64 -1.70 9.32
N LEU A 158 -17.91 -2.79 9.50
CA LEU A 158 -16.62 -3.01 8.85
C LEU A 158 -16.77 -3.06 7.32
N HIS A 159 -17.78 -3.78 6.82
CA HIS A 159 -18.09 -3.83 5.40
C HIS A 159 -18.40 -2.42 4.84
N GLN A 160 -19.25 -1.65 5.53
CA GLN A 160 -19.60 -0.29 5.10
C GLN A 160 -18.36 0.63 5.03
N ALA A 161 -17.45 0.53 6.00
CA ALA A 161 -16.22 1.31 6.00
C ALA A 161 -15.29 0.94 4.83
N LEU A 162 -15.21 -0.36 4.50
CA LEU A 162 -14.37 -0.87 3.40
C LEU A 162 -14.91 -0.57 2.00
N LEU A 163 -16.16 -0.10 1.87
CA LEU A 163 -16.69 0.41 0.59
C LEU A 163 -16.07 1.75 0.19
N GLN A 164 -15.53 2.52 1.16
CA GLN A 164 -14.88 3.81 0.93
C GLN A 164 -13.53 3.89 1.67
N PRO A 165 -12.57 3.00 1.37
CA PRO A 165 -11.38 2.81 2.20
C PRO A 165 -10.40 3.98 2.13
N PHE A 166 -10.58 4.90 1.18
CA PHE A 166 -9.75 6.09 0.97
C PHE A 166 -10.31 7.36 1.64
N ALA A 167 -11.58 7.33 2.06
CA ALA A 167 -12.26 8.50 2.61
C ALA A 167 -11.76 8.85 4.02
N ASP A 168 -11.64 10.15 4.30
CA ASP A 168 -11.37 10.68 5.64
C ASP A 168 -12.67 10.81 6.44
N ASP A 169 -13.31 9.68 6.70
CA ASP A 169 -14.52 9.63 7.51
C ASP A 169 -14.18 9.37 8.98
N ALA A 170 -14.38 10.38 9.83
CA ALA A 170 -14.08 10.31 11.25
C ALA A 170 -14.88 9.23 11.99
N GLN A 171 -16.02 8.79 11.44
CA GLN A 171 -16.83 7.73 12.04
C GLN A 171 -16.14 6.36 12.08
N TYR A 172 -15.07 6.18 11.28
CA TYR A 172 -14.32 4.92 11.14
C TYR A 172 -12.85 5.05 11.57
N ASP A 173 -12.47 6.12 12.28
CA ASP A 173 -11.08 6.35 12.69
C ASP A 173 -10.51 5.21 13.56
N ASP A 174 -11.35 4.58 14.39
CA ASP A 174 -11.00 3.40 15.19
C ASP A 174 -10.61 2.19 14.32
N LEU A 175 -11.19 2.06 13.12
CA LEU A 175 -10.87 0.97 12.18
C LEU A 175 -9.52 1.21 11.46
N ALA A 176 -8.99 2.43 11.51
CA ALA A 176 -7.66 2.75 10.98
C ALA A 176 -6.54 2.45 11.98
N ALA A 177 -6.89 2.16 13.24
CA ALA A 177 -5.93 1.94 14.31
C ALA A 177 -5.01 0.74 14.03
N LEU A 178 -3.78 0.85 14.56
CA LEU A 178 -2.82 -0.24 14.55
C LEU A 178 -3.38 -1.46 15.29
N PRO A 179 -2.98 -2.68 14.87
CA PRO A 179 -3.40 -3.88 15.59
C PRO A 179 -2.97 -3.80 17.06
N PRO A 180 -3.84 -4.19 17.99
CA PRO A 180 -3.46 -4.37 19.38
C PRO A 180 -2.42 -5.48 19.50
N ASP A 181 -1.71 -5.57 20.63
CA ASP A 181 -0.58 -6.49 20.79
C ASP A 181 -0.97 -7.97 20.53
N TRP A 182 -2.16 -8.39 20.96
CA TRP A 182 -2.69 -9.72 20.67
C TRP A 182 -3.04 -9.93 19.18
N GLY A 183 -3.38 -8.85 18.46
CA GLY A 183 -3.76 -8.86 17.05
C GLY A 183 -2.58 -9.01 16.08
N LYS A 184 -1.34 -8.79 16.55
CA LYS A 184 -0.13 -8.85 15.72
C LYS A 184 0.25 -10.27 15.26
N HIS A 185 -0.23 -11.30 15.97
CA HIS A 185 0.08 -12.70 15.70
C HIS A 185 -1.13 -13.52 15.23
N LEU A 186 -2.23 -12.85 14.86
CA LEU A 186 -3.46 -13.53 14.46
C LEU A 186 -3.37 -14.05 13.02
N GLU A 187 -3.29 -15.36 12.89
CA GLU A 187 -3.50 -16.09 11.65
C GLU A 187 -4.98 -16.41 11.52
N ILE A 188 -5.69 -15.72 10.62
CA ILE A 188 -7.06 -16.11 10.27
C ILE A 188 -6.95 -17.23 9.25
N SER A 189 -7.17 -18.45 9.72
CA SER A 189 -7.26 -19.61 8.84
C SER A 189 -8.60 -19.59 8.12
N CYS A 190 -8.59 -19.30 6.82
CA CYS A 190 -9.73 -19.58 5.94
C CYS A 190 -9.76 -21.09 5.61
N SER A 191 -9.91 -21.95 6.61
CA SER A 191 -10.17 -23.38 6.39
C SER A 191 -11.22 -23.89 7.37
N SER A 192 -12.36 -24.28 6.82
CA SER A 192 -13.29 -25.28 7.33
C SER A 192 -13.67 -26.18 6.17
#